data_AF-A0A6S7KD55-F1
#
_entry.id   AF-A0A6S7KD55-F1
#
_cell.length_a   1.000
_cell.length_b   1.000
_cell.length_c   1.000
_cell.angle_alpha   90.00
_cell.angle_beta   90.00
_cell.angle_gamma   90.00
#
_symmetry.space_group_name_H-M   'P 1'
#
loop_
_entity.id
_entity.type
_entity.pdbx_description
1 polymer ?
#
loop_
_entity_poly.entity_id
_entity_poly.type
_entity_poly.pdbx_seq_one_letter_code
_entity_poly.pdbx_strand_id
1 'polypeptide(L)'
;MRVYLLLTLTLACVLFSGSIASTIPSWFLDYTKLCYQWYPDGDGGQCGDGESRHLCANVNAATQYYRDDTDNRGGGCRMSWSIESPYSPEWFKNVEICYRWYADGDSGQCGGGAESILCAPVGEYTAVYRDDTDNRGGGCGMSWQLKLPSVHSSWAKNIQLCYEWYPDGDDGQCGGGADRKLCALANFWTPYYRDDTDNRGGGCRMRWGLYYQ
;
A
#
# COMPACT_ATOMS: atom_id res chain seq x y z
N MET A 1 -58.13 -3.72 -53.52
CA MET A 1 -56.80 -4.21 -53.10
C MET A 1 -56.05 -3.07 -52.45
N ARG A 2 -55.75 -3.15 -51.15
CA ARG A 2 -54.88 -2.19 -50.43
C ARG A 2 -53.53 -2.86 -50.24
N VAL A 3 -52.48 -2.25 -50.80
CA VAL A 3 -51.09 -2.70 -50.66
C VAL A 3 -50.47 -1.90 -49.52
N TYR A 4 -50.07 -2.58 -48.44
CA TYR A 4 -49.32 -1.97 -47.34
C TYR A 4 -47.82 -2.14 -47.59
N LEU A 5 -47.09 -1.03 -47.66
CA LEU A 5 -45.65 -0.99 -47.83
C LEU A 5 -45.00 -1.00 -46.44
N LEU A 6 -44.42 -2.13 -46.01
CA LEU A 6 -43.58 -2.20 -44.81
C LEU A 6 -42.21 -1.60 -45.11
N LEU A 7 -41.88 -0.49 -44.46
CA LEU A 7 -40.56 0.12 -44.51
C LEU A 7 -39.75 -0.35 -43.29
N THR A 8 -38.87 -1.33 -43.50
CA THR A 8 -37.96 -1.84 -42.47
C THR A 8 -36.74 -0.92 -42.36
N LEU A 9 -36.71 -0.07 -41.33
CA LEU A 9 -35.54 0.76 -41.01
C LEU A 9 -34.48 -0.11 -40.31
N THR A 10 -33.42 -0.48 -41.02
CA THR A 10 -32.28 -1.20 -40.44
C THR A 10 -31.34 -0.19 -39.80
N LEU A 11 -31.41 -0.03 -38.48
CA LEU A 11 -30.50 0.82 -37.72
C LEU A 11 -29.14 0.09 -37.62
N ALA A 12 -28.19 0.45 -38.48
CA ALA A 12 -26.82 -0.04 -38.40
C ALA A 12 -26.13 0.60 -37.19
N CYS A 13 -26.12 -0.11 -36.06
CA CYS A 13 -25.35 0.26 -34.88
C CYS A 13 -23.87 -0.02 -35.17
N VAL A 14 -23.14 0.99 -35.63
CA VAL A 14 -21.69 0.91 -35.81
C VAL A 14 -21.04 1.00 -34.43
N LEU A 15 -20.73 -0.16 -33.84
CA LEU A 15 -19.94 -0.27 -32.62
C LEU A 15 -18.48 0.07 -32.95
N PHE A 16 -18.11 1.34 -32.82
CA PHE A 16 -16.71 1.73 -32.74
C PHE A 16 -16.16 1.34 -31.36
N SER A 17 -15.70 0.10 -31.24
CA SER A 17 -14.87 -0.36 -30.11
C SER A 17 -13.44 0.15 -30.27
N GLY A 18 -13.26 1.46 -30.36
CA GLY A 18 -11.96 2.09 -30.27
C GLY A 18 -11.56 2.14 -28.80
N SER A 19 -10.65 1.28 -28.36
CA SER A 19 -10.02 1.43 -27.05
C SER A 19 -9.21 2.73 -27.09
N ILE A 20 -9.78 3.82 -26.58
CA ILE A 20 -9.03 5.05 -26.37
C ILE A 20 -8.03 4.69 -25.27
N ALA A 21 -6.76 4.55 -25.62
CA ALA A 21 -5.69 4.41 -24.65
C ALA A 21 -5.77 5.62 -23.72
N SER A 22 -6.17 5.41 -22.46
CA SER A 22 -6.29 6.50 -21.51
C SER A 22 -4.89 6.94 -21.15
N THR A 23 -4.47 8.09 -21.67
CA THR A 23 -3.19 8.69 -21.31
C THR A 23 -3.17 8.99 -19.81
N ILE A 24 -2.10 8.58 -19.13
CA ILE A 24 -1.91 8.85 -17.71
C ILE A 24 -1.58 10.31 -17.53
N PRO A 25 -2.30 11.00 -16.64
CA PRO A 25 -2.09 12.42 -16.48
C PRO A 25 -0.72 12.68 -15.88
N SER A 26 -0.02 13.70 -16.39
CA SER A 26 1.30 14.10 -15.88
C SER A 26 1.26 14.44 -14.39
N TRP A 27 0.14 14.98 -13.88
CA TRP A 27 0.05 15.29 -12.45
C TRP A 27 0.22 14.05 -11.57
N PHE A 28 -0.20 12.87 -12.04
CA PHE A 28 -0.05 11.63 -11.29
C PHE A 28 1.41 11.17 -11.32
N LEU A 29 2.06 11.21 -12.49
CA LEU A 29 3.44 10.76 -12.62
C LEU A 29 4.44 11.70 -11.94
N ASP A 30 4.23 13.01 -12.06
CA ASP A 30 5.22 14.02 -11.69
C ASP A 30 5.01 14.58 -10.27
N TYR A 31 3.77 14.56 -9.77
CA TYR A 31 3.41 15.20 -8.50
C TYR A 31 2.74 14.27 -7.49
N THR A 32 2.43 13.02 -7.84
CA THR A 32 1.97 12.05 -6.85
C THR A 32 3.14 11.28 -6.24
N LYS A 33 3.13 11.16 -4.93
CA LYS A 33 4.10 10.38 -4.16
C LYS A 33 3.40 9.44 -3.19
N LEU A 34 4.00 8.29 -2.98
CA LEU A 34 3.72 7.46 -1.82
C LEU A 34 4.71 7.83 -0.72
N CYS A 35 4.19 8.10 0.47
CA CYS A 35 4.98 8.49 1.63
C CYS A 35 4.76 7.53 2.80
N TYR A 36 5.82 7.34 3.58
CA TYR A 36 5.88 6.52 4.77
C TYR A 36 6.60 7.30 5.86
N GLN A 37 6.06 7.28 7.06
CA GLN A 37 6.68 7.90 8.22
C GLN A 37 6.77 6.93 9.38
N TRP A 38 7.79 7.11 10.21
CA TRP A 38 8.04 6.23 11.33
C TRP A 38 8.73 6.91 12.52
N TYR A 39 8.44 6.42 13.73
CA TYR A 39 8.99 6.92 15.00
C TYR A 39 9.24 5.74 15.95
N PRO A 40 10.31 5.74 16.77
CA PRO A 40 10.59 4.65 17.69
C PRO A 40 9.95 4.94 19.05
N ASP A 41 9.42 3.94 19.73
CA ASP A 41 8.94 4.10 21.12
C ASP A 41 10.09 4.15 22.14
N GLY A 42 11.31 3.81 21.73
CA GLY A 42 12.48 3.78 22.60
C GLY A 42 13.78 3.88 21.81
N ASP A 43 14.49 2.76 21.67
CA ASP A 43 15.76 2.72 20.95
C ASP A 43 15.58 3.07 19.48
N GLY A 44 16.14 4.21 19.07
CA GLY A 44 16.08 4.68 17.70
C GLY A 44 16.72 3.74 16.68
N GLY A 45 17.55 2.79 17.11
CA GLY A 45 18.17 1.78 16.25
C GLY A 45 17.26 0.62 15.87
N GLN A 46 16.08 0.47 16.49
CA GLN A 46 15.12 -0.57 16.15
C GLN A 46 14.33 -0.26 14.88
N CYS A 47 14.24 1.03 14.53
CA CYS A 47 13.45 1.46 13.40
C CYS A 47 14.36 2.25 12.44
N GLY A 48 14.21 2.01 11.14
CA GLY A 48 14.79 2.75 10.03
C GLY A 48 16.31 2.72 9.81
N ASP A 49 17.14 2.22 10.74
CA ASP A 49 18.60 2.07 10.53
C ASP A 49 19.31 3.35 10.04
N GLY A 50 18.93 4.50 10.62
CA GLY A 50 19.51 5.80 10.27
C GLY A 50 18.87 6.51 9.07
N GLU A 51 17.85 5.91 8.45
CA GLU A 51 17.06 6.56 7.40
C GLU A 51 16.28 7.78 7.92
N SER A 52 15.76 8.59 6.98
CA SER A 52 14.84 9.68 7.31
C SER A 52 13.54 9.16 7.91
N ARG A 53 13.01 9.87 8.93
CA ARG A 53 11.69 9.62 9.56
C ARG A 53 10.52 9.78 8.61
N HIS A 54 10.77 10.33 7.44
CA HIS A 54 9.81 10.56 6.37
C HIS A 54 10.47 10.16 5.05
N LEU A 55 9.92 9.11 4.44
CA LEU A 55 10.38 8.53 3.18
C LEU A 55 9.27 8.70 2.14
N CYS A 56 9.60 9.21 0.96
CA CYS A 56 8.65 9.32 -0.14
C CYS A 56 9.26 8.83 -1.45
N ALA A 57 8.40 8.34 -2.34
CA ALA A 57 8.76 7.97 -3.70
C ALA A 57 7.74 8.48 -4.69
N ASN A 58 8.22 8.97 -5.83
CA ASN A 58 7.38 9.30 -6.97
C ASN A 58 6.74 8.02 -7.55
N VAL A 59 5.69 8.18 -8.34
CA VAL A 59 5.11 7.07 -9.12
C VAL A 59 6.19 6.43 -10.00
N ASN A 60 6.13 5.09 -10.11
CA ASN A 60 7.12 4.20 -10.74
C ASN A 60 8.49 4.15 -10.04
N ALA A 61 8.55 4.56 -8.77
CA ALA A 61 9.68 4.35 -7.89
C ALA A 61 9.21 3.73 -6.55
N ALA A 62 10.16 3.24 -5.77
CA ALA A 62 9.94 2.82 -4.39
C ALA A 62 10.68 3.74 -3.43
N THR A 63 10.22 3.80 -2.18
CA THR A 63 10.92 4.50 -1.10
C THR A 63 12.30 3.89 -0.86
N GLN A 64 13.15 4.58 -0.11
CA GLN A 64 14.30 3.92 0.51
C GLN A 64 13.82 2.77 1.40
N TYR A 65 14.72 1.83 1.66
CA TYR A 65 14.44 0.73 2.57
C TYR A 65 14.42 1.24 4.00
N TYR A 66 13.26 1.17 4.63
CA TYR A 66 13.11 1.22 6.07
C TYR A 66 13.53 -0.13 6.66
N ARG A 67 14.22 -0.16 7.81
CA ARG A 67 14.55 -1.38 8.54
C ARG A 67 13.69 -1.48 9.79
N ASP A 68 13.01 -2.60 9.97
CA ASP A 68 12.41 -2.97 11.24
C ASP A 68 13.29 -3.99 11.95
N ASP A 69 13.71 -3.67 13.14
CA ASP A 69 14.62 -4.45 13.98
C ASP A 69 14.15 -4.36 15.43
N THR A 70 12.93 -4.82 15.63
CA THR A 70 12.35 -5.10 16.94
C THR A 70 12.90 -6.43 17.47
N ASP A 71 14.22 -6.51 17.61
CA ASP A 71 14.87 -7.65 18.26
C ASP A 71 14.57 -7.69 19.78
N ASN A 72 15.45 -8.35 20.55
CA ASN A 72 15.35 -8.50 21.99
C ASN A 72 15.32 -7.21 22.83
N ARG A 73 15.30 -6.04 22.22
CA ARG A 73 15.20 -4.73 22.87
C ARG A 73 13.72 -4.33 23.07
N GLY A 74 13.40 -3.75 24.23
CA GLY A 74 12.07 -3.19 24.46
C GLY A 74 11.87 -1.90 23.66
N GLY A 75 10.71 -1.72 23.03
CA GLY A 75 10.42 -0.54 22.24
C GLY A 75 9.29 -0.75 21.26
N GLY A 76 9.55 -0.54 19.97
CA GLY A 76 8.56 -0.67 18.91
C GLY A 76 8.60 0.48 17.91
N CYS A 77 8.01 0.24 16.75
CA CYS A 77 8.03 1.13 15.62
C CYS A 77 6.61 1.63 15.31
N ARG A 78 6.40 2.93 15.49
CA ARG A 78 5.19 3.61 15.04
C ARG A 78 5.31 3.89 13.56
N MET A 79 4.30 3.50 12.78
CA MET A 79 4.26 3.59 11.34
C MET A 79 2.99 4.27 10.85
N SER A 80 3.10 4.97 9.73
CA SER A 80 1.95 5.55 9.04
C SER A 80 2.28 5.82 7.57
N TRP A 81 1.27 5.69 6.71
CA TRP A 81 1.40 5.84 5.26
C TRP A 81 0.51 6.96 4.73
N SER A 82 0.94 7.61 3.65
CA SER A 82 0.18 8.66 2.98
C SER A 82 0.42 8.62 1.47
N ILE A 83 -0.49 9.23 0.73
CA ILE A 83 -0.28 9.59 -0.67
C ILE A 83 -0.32 11.11 -0.75
N GLU A 84 0.75 11.72 -1.24
CA GLU A 84 0.81 13.16 -1.47
C GLU A 84 0.55 13.45 -2.94
N SER A 85 -0.37 14.35 -3.25
CA SER A 85 -0.63 14.77 -4.63
C SER A 85 -1.22 16.18 -4.70
N PRO A 86 -0.39 17.24 -4.65
CA PRO A 86 -0.86 18.62 -4.47
C PRO A 86 -1.70 19.15 -5.65
N TYR A 87 -1.59 18.55 -6.84
CA TYR A 87 -2.23 19.04 -8.08
C TYR A 87 -3.24 18.06 -8.69
N SER A 88 -3.82 17.17 -7.88
CA SER A 88 -4.77 16.16 -8.36
C SER A 88 -6.22 16.64 -8.49
N PRO A 89 -7.02 16.03 -9.38
CA PRO A 89 -8.46 16.27 -9.47
C PRO A 89 -9.17 15.82 -8.19
N GLU A 90 -10.36 16.35 -7.98
CA GLU A 90 -11.15 16.13 -6.75
C GLU A 90 -11.44 14.65 -6.47
N TRP A 91 -11.74 13.86 -7.51
CA TRP A 91 -11.97 12.43 -7.33
C TRP A 91 -10.72 11.71 -6.77
N PHE A 92 -9.52 12.14 -7.16
CA PHE A 92 -8.29 11.49 -6.69
C PHE A 92 -7.97 11.87 -5.26
N LYS A 93 -8.41 13.04 -4.77
CA LYS A 93 -8.27 13.39 -3.35
C LYS A 93 -9.00 12.41 -2.42
N ASN A 94 -10.03 11.76 -2.94
CA ASN A 94 -10.82 10.75 -2.23
C ASN A 94 -10.27 9.32 -2.42
N VAL A 95 -9.14 9.15 -3.09
CA VAL A 95 -8.42 7.87 -3.09
C VAL A 95 -7.79 7.68 -1.72
N GLU A 96 -7.88 6.48 -1.19
CA GLU A 96 -7.35 6.15 0.12
C GLU A 96 -6.19 5.16 0.00
N ILE A 97 -5.13 5.38 0.77
CA ILE A 97 -4.21 4.30 1.12
C ILE A 97 -4.75 3.58 2.34
N CYS A 98 -4.94 2.28 2.21
CA CYS A 98 -5.44 1.43 3.26
C CYS A 98 -4.38 0.39 3.64
N TYR A 99 -4.33 0.10 4.93
CA TYR A 99 -3.46 -0.87 5.56
C TYR A 99 -4.32 -1.71 6.50
N ARG A 100 -4.17 -3.03 6.47
CA ARG A 100 -4.85 -3.93 7.39
C ARG A 100 -3.87 -4.87 8.04
N TRP A 101 -4.20 -5.28 9.25
CA TRP A 101 -3.34 -6.16 10.02
C TRP A 101 -4.10 -7.10 10.94
N TYR A 102 -3.40 -8.16 11.34
CA TYR A 102 -3.80 -9.04 12.43
C TYR A 102 -2.56 -9.52 13.18
N ALA A 103 -2.73 -9.80 14.47
CA ALA A 103 -1.71 -10.48 15.25
C ALA A 103 -1.84 -12.00 15.08
N ASP A 104 -0.73 -12.67 14.85
CA ASP A 104 -0.62 -14.12 14.91
C ASP A 104 0.12 -14.50 16.20
N GLY A 105 -0.62 -14.73 17.27
CA GLY A 105 -0.04 -14.94 18.61
C GLY A 105 -0.48 -13.85 19.58
N ASP A 106 0.47 -13.08 20.11
CA ASP A 106 0.19 -12.03 21.10
C ASP A 106 -0.39 -10.77 20.44
N SER A 107 -1.64 -10.44 20.77
CA SER A 107 -2.35 -9.28 20.22
C SER A 107 -1.74 -7.93 20.59
N GLY A 108 -0.85 -7.88 21.58
CA GLY A 108 -0.13 -6.69 21.99
C GLY A 108 1.07 -6.33 21.10
N GLN A 109 1.50 -7.25 20.23
CA GLN A 109 2.63 -7.02 19.32
C GLN A 109 2.26 -6.13 18.12
N CYS A 110 0.98 -6.16 17.72
CA CYS A 110 0.55 -5.49 16.50
C CYS A 110 -0.47 -4.40 16.81
N GLY A 111 -0.33 -3.25 16.15
CA GLY A 111 -1.31 -2.17 16.12
C GLY A 111 -1.30 -1.23 17.31
N GLY A 112 -0.90 -1.66 18.51
CA GLY A 112 -0.88 -0.81 19.70
C GLY A 112 -2.25 -0.21 20.04
N GLY A 113 -3.32 -0.96 19.81
CA GLY A 113 -4.71 -0.52 20.04
C GLY A 113 -5.37 0.19 18.85
N ALA A 114 -4.68 0.30 17.70
CA ALA A 114 -5.28 0.77 16.46
C ALA A 114 -6.39 -0.18 15.95
N GLU A 115 -7.25 0.31 15.06
CA GLU A 115 -8.18 -0.56 14.34
C GLU A 115 -7.43 -1.51 13.39
N SER A 116 -8.02 -2.67 13.09
CA SER A 116 -7.41 -3.67 12.20
C SER A 116 -7.36 -3.26 10.73
N ILE A 117 -8.04 -2.17 10.35
CA ILE A 117 -7.99 -1.54 9.04
C ILE A 117 -7.85 -0.04 9.23
N LEU A 118 -6.79 0.53 8.69
CA LEU A 118 -6.47 1.96 8.74
C LEU A 118 -6.46 2.49 7.32
N CYS A 119 -7.25 3.52 7.04
CA CYS A 119 -7.26 4.19 5.74
C CYS A 119 -7.04 5.69 5.93
N ALA A 120 -6.42 6.33 4.95
CA ALA A 120 -6.34 7.78 4.88
C ALA A 120 -6.48 8.26 3.44
N PRO A 121 -7.20 9.37 3.20
CA PRO A 121 -7.29 9.98 1.89
C PRO A 121 -5.96 10.61 1.46
N VAL A 122 -5.83 10.92 0.17
CA VAL A 122 -4.69 11.67 -0.37
C VAL A 122 -4.51 13.00 0.38
N GLY A 123 -3.28 13.26 0.82
CA GLY A 123 -2.90 14.43 1.62
C GLY A 123 -2.97 14.19 3.12
N GLU A 124 -3.45 13.03 3.57
CA GLU A 124 -3.50 12.65 4.98
C GLU A 124 -2.70 11.36 5.23
N TYR A 125 -2.27 11.20 6.47
CA TYR A 125 -1.58 10.01 6.95
C TYR A 125 -2.58 9.07 7.62
N THR A 126 -2.41 7.76 7.43
CA THR A 126 -3.17 6.76 8.18
C THR A 126 -2.97 6.98 9.68
N ALA A 127 -3.95 6.56 10.49
CA ALA A 127 -3.71 6.45 11.93
C ALA A 127 -2.44 5.61 12.19
N VAL A 128 -1.80 5.89 13.33
CA VAL A 128 -0.53 5.25 13.68
C VAL A 128 -0.78 3.77 13.96
N TYR A 129 -0.09 2.91 13.21
CA TYR A 129 0.11 1.51 13.55
C TYR A 129 1.37 1.41 14.41
N ARG A 130 1.36 0.59 15.46
CA ARG A 130 2.55 0.29 16.26
C ARG A 130 2.94 -1.16 16.05
N ASP A 131 4.15 -1.38 15.57
CA ASP A 131 4.81 -2.69 15.60
C ASP A 131 5.62 -2.81 16.89
N ASP A 132 5.35 -3.84 17.68
CA ASP A 132 5.97 -4.14 18.97
C ASP A 132 6.16 -5.65 19.11
N THR A 133 6.61 -6.25 18.02
CA THR A 133 7.15 -7.60 17.98
C THR A 133 8.45 -7.61 18.80
N ASP A 134 8.33 -7.53 20.13
CA ASP A 134 9.44 -7.80 21.03
C ASP A 134 9.66 -9.33 21.16
N ASN A 135 10.46 -9.76 22.15
CA ASN A 135 10.75 -11.18 22.48
C ASN A 135 9.56 -12.14 22.71
N ARG A 136 8.32 -11.69 22.49
CA ARG A 136 7.13 -12.53 22.55
C ARG A 136 7.00 -13.36 21.26
N GLY A 137 6.47 -14.57 21.41
CA GLY A 137 6.20 -15.44 20.27
C GLY A 137 4.98 -14.97 19.49
N GLY A 138 5.12 -14.90 18.17
CA GLY A 138 4.06 -14.45 17.27
C GLY A 138 4.58 -13.47 16.23
N GLY A 139 3.66 -12.85 15.50
CA GLY A 139 3.99 -11.85 14.50
C GLY A 139 2.79 -11.06 14.00
N CYS A 140 3.04 -10.13 13.08
CA CYS A 140 2.06 -9.26 12.48
C CYS A 140 1.83 -9.62 11.00
N GLY A 141 0.62 -10.07 10.69
CA GLY A 141 0.18 -10.18 9.30
C GLY A 141 -0.23 -8.81 8.78
N MET A 142 0.37 -8.35 7.69
CA MET A 142 0.17 -7.02 7.10
C MET A 142 -0.23 -7.09 5.63
N SER A 143 -1.13 -6.21 5.20
CA SER A 143 -1.56 -6.14 3.80
C SER A 143 -1.99 -4.72 3.45
N TRP A 144 -1.71 -4.28 2.22
CA TRP A 144 -1.97 -2.92 1.77
C TRP A 144 -2.90 -2.88 0.57
N GLN A 145 -3.64 -1.78 0.43
CA GLN A 145 -4.55 -1.53 -0.68
C GLN A 145 -4.55 -0.05 -1.05
N LEU A 146 -4.62 0.24 -2.35
CA LEU A 146 -5.03 1.54 -2.86
C LEU A 146 -6.52 1.50 -3.17
N LYS A 147 -7.36 2.19 -2.40
CA LYS A 147 -8.82 2.16 -2.55
C LYS A 147 -9.30 3.37 -3.34
N LEU A 148 -9.95 3.10 -4.48
CA LEU A 148 -10.53 4.14 -5.33
C LEU A 148 -11.97 4.46 -4.89
N PRO A 149 -12.42 5.72 -5.00
CA PRO A 149 -13.83 6.05 -4.83
C PRO A 149 -14.68 5.46 -5.95
N SER A 150 -16.00 5.44 -5.78
CA SER A 150 -16.95 4.91 -6.80
C SER A 150 -16.86 5.64 -8.14
N VAL A 151 -16.55 6.93 -8.13
CA VAL A 151 -16.34 7.78 -9.32
C VAL A 151 -14.84 8.03 -9.48
N HIS A 152 -14.22 7.42 -10.50
CA HIS A 152 -12.79 7.57 -10.80
C HIS A 152 -12.55 7.47 -12.31
N SER A 153 -11.38 7.92 -12.76
CA SER A 153 -10.96 7.72 -14.15
C SER A 153 -10.58 6.26 -14.39
N SER A 154 -10.88 5.73 -15.58
CA SER A 154 -10.69 4.30 -15.90
C SER A 154 -9.24 3.84 -15.74
N TRP A 155 -8.25 4.69 -16.06
CA TRP A 155 -6.84 4.36 -15.93
C TRP A 155 -6.43 4.08 -14.47
N ALA A 156 -7.10 4.68 -13.49
CA ALA A 156 -6.72 4.54 -12.08
C ALA A 156 -6.81 3.10 -11.58
N LYS A 157 -7.61 2.25 -12.24
CA LYS A 157 -7.72 0.81 -11.94
C LYS A 157 -6.43 0.04 -12.21
N ASN A 158 -5.56 0.57 -13.05
CA ASN A 158 -4.28 -0.05 -13.41
C ASN A 158 -3.13 0.41 -12.51
N ILE A 159 -3.39 1.30 -11.55
CA ILE A 159 -2.38 1.65 -10.54
C ILE A 159 -2.16 0.42 -9.67
N GLN A 160 -0.89 0.10 -9.42
CA GLN A 160 -0.46 -0.94 -8.51
C GLN A 160 0.19 -0.32 -7.26
N LEU A 161 -0.23 -0.78 -6.09
CA LEU A 161 0.52 -0.58 -4.86
C LEU A 161 1.41 -1.79 -4.65
N CYS A 162 2.71 -1.55 -4.53
CA CYS A 162 3.70 -2.59 -4.31
C CYS A 162 4.42 -2.37 -2.98
N TYR A 163 4.67 -3.47 -2.31
CA TYR A 163 5.48 -3.60 -1.12
C TYR A 163 6.62 -4.58 -1.42
N GLU A 164 7.84 -4.19 -1.09
CA GLU A 164 9.03 -5.02 -1.30
C GLU A 164 9.80 -5.17 -0.01
N TRP A 165 10.32 -6.38 0.23
CA TRP A 165 10.99 -6.69 1.47
C TRP A 165 12.11 -7.71 1.31
N TYR A 166 13.05 -7.70 2.24
CA TYR A 166 14.03 -8.75 2.44
C TYR A 166 14.48 -8.80 3.91
N PRO A 167 14.84 -10.00 4.42
CA PRO A 167 15.37 -10.16 5.76
C PRO A 167 16.80 -9.63 5.81
N ASP A 168 17.14 -9.05 6.95
CA ASP A 168 18.48 -8.63 7.31
C ASP A 168 18.95 -9.52 8.47
N GLY A 169 19.22 -10.80 8.19
CA GLY A 169 19.51 -11.81 9.22
C GLY A 169 18.72 -13.08 8.99
N ASP A 170 17.98 -13.54 10.00
CA ASP A 170 17.13 -14.73 9.92
C ASP A 170 15.96 -14.53 8.95
N ASP A 171 15.88 -15.37 7.92
CA ASP A 171 14.89 -15.22 6.85
C ASP A 171 13.47 -15.59 7.26
N GLY A 172 13.32 -16.32 8.37
CA GLY A 172 12.03 -16.67 8.93
C GLY A 172 11.35 -15.51 9.67
N GLN A 173 12.05 -14.40 9.93
CA GLN A 173 11.46 -13.23 10.58
C GLN A 173 10.58 -12.40 9.65
N CYS A 174 10.75 -12.54 8.33
CA CYS A 174 10.11 -11.65 7.37
C CYS A 174 9.35 -12.45 6.31
N GLY A 175 8.16 -11.97 5.97
CA GLY A 175 7.28 -12.41 4.89
C GLY A 175 6.58 -13.75 5.03
N GLY A 176 7.01 -14.65 5.91
CA GLY A 176 6.29 -15.91 6.16
C GLY A 176 6.08 -16.77 4.90
N GLY A 177 7.07 -16.78 4.00
CA GLY A 177 7.02 -17.50 2.72
C GLY A 177 6.36 -16.74 1.56
N ALA A 178 5.98 -15.48 1.75
CA ALA A 178 5.49 -14.63 0.67
C ALA A 178 6.60 -14.27 -0.35
N ASP A 179 6.21 -13.79 -1.52
CA ASP A 179 7.17 -13.27 -2.51
C ASP A 179 7.84 -11.98 -2.01
N ARG A 180 9.09 -11.73 -2.46
CA ARG A 180 9.87 -10.51 -2.10
C ARG A 180 9.21 -9.20 -2.54
N LYS A 181 8.30 -9.28 -3.51
CA LYS A 181 7.54 -8.14 -4.04
C LYS A 181 6.06 -8.50 -4.09
N LEU A 182 5.28 -7.84 -3.27
CA LEU A 182 3.83 -8.01 -3.16
C LEU A 182 3.17 -6.81 -3.81
N CYS A 183 2.49 -7.02 -4.93
CA CYS A 183 1.77 -5.96 -5.63
C CYS A 183 0.28 -6.29 -5.71
N ALA A 184 -0.54 -5.26 -5.66
CA ALA A 184 -1.97 -5.36 -5.95
C ALA A 184 -2.42 -4.19 -6.81
N LEU A 185 -3.32 -4.47 -7.75
CA LEU A 185 -4.06 -3.43 -8.47
C LEU A 185 -4.95 -2.64 -7.50
N ALA A 186 -5.28 -1.42 -7.87
CA ALA A 186 -6.21 -0.59 -7.11
C ALA A 186 -7.54 -1.33 -6.86
N ASN A 187 -8.10 -1.15 -5.65
CA ASN A 187 -9.22 -1.91 -5.08
C ASN A 187 -8.94 -3.39 -4.76
N PHE A 188 -7.71 -3.85 -4.84
CA PHE A 188 -7.30 -5.16 -4.35
C PHE A 188 -6.27 -5.02 -3.23
N TRP A 189 -6.28 -6.00 -2.33
CA TRP A 189 -5.29 -6.11 -1.27
C TRP A 189 -4.07 -6.87 -1.78
N THR A 190 -2.87 -6.46 -1.38
CA THR A 190 -1.68 -7.28 -1.56
C THR A 190 -1.84 -8.61 -0.82
N PRO A 191 -1.13 -9.68 -1.22
CA PRO A 191 -0.90 -10.81 -0.33
C PRO A 191 -0.42 -10.34 1.05
N TYR A 192 -0.69 -11.14 2.07
CA TYR A 192 -0.19 -10.83 3.41
C TYR A 192 1.32 -11.01 3.45
N TYR A 193 2.00 -9.98 3.96
CA TYR A 193 3.34 -10.07 4.51
C TYR A 193 3.23 -10.47 5.98
N ARG A 194 4.21 -11.19 6.51
CA ARG A 194 4.30 -11.51 7.94
C ARG A 194 5.56 -10.87 8.51
N ASP A 195 5.42 -10.02 9.51
CA ASP A 195 6.53 -9.62 10.35
C ASP A 195 6.57 -10.51 11.59
N ASP A 196 7.65 -11.25 11.79
CA ASP A 196 7.85 -12.24 12.86
C ASP A 196 9.21 -11.95 13.53
N THR A 197 9.53 -10.67 13.65
CA THR A 197 10.70 -10.13 14.35
C THR A 197 10.61 -10.48 15.84
N ASP A 198 11.12 -11.64 16.19
CA ASP A 198 11.16 -12.15 17.57
C ASP A 198 12.58 -12.04 18.16
N ASN A 199 12.93 -12.95 19.06
CA ASN A 199 14.26 -12.99 19.69
C ASN A 199 15.42 -13.39 18.75
N ARG A 200 15.15 -13.71 17.48
CA ARG A 200 16.19 -14.00 16.49
C ARG A 200 16.92 -12.73 16.09
N GLY A 201 18.20 -12.86 15.79
CA GLY A 201 19.00 -11.73 15.32
C GLY A 201 18.64 -11.39 13.88
N GLY A 202 18.28 -10.14 13.62
CA GLY A 202 18.07 -9.70 12.26
C GLY A 202 17.14 -8.50 12.14
N GLY A 203 16.12 -8.63 11.30
CA GLY A 203 15.17 -7.57 11.01
C GLY A 203 14.64 -7.62 9.58
N CYS A 204 13.67 -6.78 9.28
CA CYS A 204 12.98 -6.74 8.01
C CYS A 204 13.22 -5.41 7.32
N ARG A 205 13.85 -5.45 6.14
CA ARG A 205 14.02 -4.26 5.31
C ARG A 205 12.87 -4.16 4.33
N MET A 206 12.18 -3.03 4.33
CA MET A 206 10.90 -2.81 3.67
C MET A 206 10.88 -1.52 2.88
N ARG A 207 10.20 -1.53 1.73
CA ARG A 207 9.90 -0.32 0.96
C ARG A 207 8.58 -0.44 0.24
N TRP A 208 8.02 0.70 -0.12
CA TRP A 208 6.72 0.77 -0.79
C TRP A 208 6.81 1.65 -2.05
N GLY A 209 5.96 1.40 -3.02
CA GLY A 209 5.87 2.21 -4.23
C GLY A 209 4.52 2.11 -4.93
N LEU A 210 4.15 3.18 -5.64
CA LEU A 210 3.02 3.19 -6.57
C LEU A 210 3.55 3.02 -7.98
N TYR A 211 2.97 2.10 -8.73
CA TYR A 211 3.36 1.78 -10.10
C TYR A 211 2.17 1.87 -11.03
N TYR A 212 2.42 2.10 -12.31
CA TYR A 212 1.40 2.07 -13.34
C TYR A 212 1.89 1.22 -14.51
N GLN A 213 1.02 0.34 -15.05
CA GLN A 213 1.29 -0.52 -16.20
C GLN A 213 0.61 -0.01 -17.48
#